data_AF-A0A418BMK8-F1
#
_entry.id   AF-A0A418BMK8-F1
#
_cell.length_a   1.000
_cell.length_b   1.000
_cell.length_c   1.000
_cell.angle_alpha   90.00
_cell.angle_beta   90.00
_cell.angle_gamma   90.00
#
_symmetry.space_group_name_H-M   'P 1'
#
loop_
_entity.id
_entity.type
_entity.pdbx_description
1 polymer ?
#
loop_
_entity_poly.entity_id
_entity_poly.type
_entity_poly.pdbx_seq_one_letter_code
_entity_poly.pdbx_strand_id
1 'polypeptide(L)'
;MGVQQLPLAPKYKGNTKRERCEFMDVYLAYSRRVEVLNRGVGVTLFLMPLAACIDQNIVSRVCAHDKSFAEITENDWWGYFLSAREVHELDLDAVAKEIASLKTGTKIRDAESRVGRLLADFYEKLEQLDVAHLSEQGPKQSVKILMATIRPV
;
A
#
# COMPACT_ATOMS: atom_id res chain seq x y z
N MET A 1 -27.82 13.69 -28.66
CA MET A 1 -28.05 13.50 -27.21
C MET A 1 -27.08 12.43 -26.75
N GLY A 2 -26.00 12.81 -26.06
CA GLY A 2 -25.02 11.84 -25.57
C GLY A 2 -25.61 11.02 -24.42
N VAL A 3 -25.52 9.70 -24.49
CA VAL A 3 -25.98 8.82 -23.41
C VAL A 3 -25.03 9.05 -22.22
N GLN A 4 -25.51 9.67 -21.16
CA GLN A 4 -24.73 9.82 -19.93
C GLN A 4 -24.53 8.42 -19.34
N GLN A 5 -23.32 7.87 -19.48
CA GLN A 5 -23.00 6.57 -18.91
C GLN A 5 -22.98 6.65 -17.38
N LEU A 6 -23.55 5.62 -16.74
CA LEU A 6 -23.54 5.51 -15.30
C LEU A 6 -22.09 5.35 -14.79
N PRO A 7 -21.66 6.14 -13.79
CA PRO A 7 -20.32 6.04 -13.26
C PRO A 7 -20.13 4.66 -12.60
N LEU A 8 -19.04 3.98 -12.95
CA LEU A 8 -18.67 2.69 -12.38
C LEU A 8 -17.74 2.90 -11.19
N ALA A 9 -18.02 2.21 -10.09
CA ALA A 9 -17.17 2.23 -8.92
C ALA A 9 -15.80 1.60 -9.25
N PRO A 10 -14.68 2.26 -8.89
CA PRO A 10 -13.36 1.70 -9.14
C PRO A 10 -13.09 0.50 -8.23
N LYS A 11 -12.13 -0.35 -8.65
CA LYS A 11 -11.63 -1.45 -7.83
C LYS A 11 -10.16 -1.26 -7.51
N TYR A 12 -9.82 -1.26 -6.23
CA TYR A 12 -8.45 -1.23 -5.74
C TYR A 12 -7.90 -2.66 -5.68
N LYS A 13 -6.75 -2.86 -6.32
CA LYS A 13 -5.99 -4.13 -6.35
C LYS A 13 -4.50 -3.94 -6.07
N GLY A 14 -4.09 -2.69 -5.84
CA GLY A 14 -2.69 -2.33 -5.65
C GLY A 14 -2.18 -2.68 -4.27
N ASN A 15 -0.88 -2.48 -4.10
CA ASN A 15 -0.18 -2.63 -2.84
C ASN A 15 0.80 -1.47 -2.57
N THR A 16 1.15 -0.68 -3.57
CA THR A 16 2.09 0.44 -3.44
C THR A 16 1.40 1.73 -3.00
N LYS A 17 2.13 2.66 -2.39
CA LYS A 17 1.62 4.01 -2.10
C LYS A 17 1.19 4.76 -3.37
N ARG A 18 1.91 4.57 -4.49
CA ARG A 18 1.54 5.15 -5.78
C ARG A 18 0.17 4.66 -6.24
N GLU A 19 -0.06 3.35 -6.24
CA GLU A 19 -1.36 2.77 -6.62
C GLU A 19 -2.48 3.21 -5.66
N ARG A 20 -2.19 3.40 -4.37
CA ARG A 20 -3.16 4.00 -3.43
C ARG A 20 -3.51 5.43 -3.81
N CYS A 21 -2.53 6.25 -4.17
CA CYS A 21 -2.77 7.62 -4.64
C CYS A 21 -3.61 7.66 -5.92
N GLU A 22 -3.20 6.87 -6.92
CA GLU A 22 -3.89 6.75 -8.21
C GLU A 22 -5.33 6.28 -8.01
N PHE A 23 -5.54 5.26 -7.16
CA PHE A 23 -6.88 4.79 -6.82
C PHE A 23 -7.75 5.90 -6.20
N MET A 24 -7.19 6.70 -5.29
CA MET A 24 -7.95 7.81 -4.71
C MET A 24 -8.30 8.90 -5.71
N ASP A 25 -7.43 9.19 -6.69
CA ASP A 25 -7.76 10.15 -7.74
C ASP A 25 -8.96 9.66 -8.57
N VAL A 26 -8.96 8.36 -8.91
CA VAL A 26 -10.07 7.73 -9.63
C VAL A 26 -11.34 7.71 -8.78
N TYR A 27 -11.24 7.36 -7.49
CA TYR A 27 -12.39 7.30 -6.58
C TYR A 27 -13.02 8.68 -6.34
N LEU A 28 -12.22 9.73 -6.16
CA LEU A 28 -12.72 11.11 -6.04
C LEU A 28 -13.36 11.62 -7.33
N ALA A 29 -12.84 11.24 -8.49
CA ALA A 29 -13.49 11.54 -9.77
C ALA A 29 -14.82 10.81 -9.92
N TYR A 30 -14.88 9.54 -9.48
CA TYR A 30 -16.10 8.75 -9.42
C TYR A 30 -17.15 9.39 -8.49
N SER A 31 -16.78 9.76 -7.26
CA SER A 31 -17.71 10.36 -6.30
C SER A 31 -18.30 11.68 -6.81
N ARG A 32 -17.47 12.55 -7.41
CA ARG A 32 -17.94 13.79 -8.04
C ARG A 32 -18.96 13.53 -9.16
N ARG A 33 -18.75 12.51 -9.99
CA ARG A 33 -19.71 12.16 -11.05
C ARG A 33 -21.04 11.67 -10.47
N VAL A 34 -21.00 10.85 -9.44
CA VAL A 34 -22.21 10.40 -8.70
C VAL A 34 -22.97 11.60 -8.14
N GLU A 35 -22.27 12.54 -7.48
CA GLU A 35 -22.88 13.75 -6.91
C GLU A 35 -23.53 14.65 -7.97
N VAL A 36 -22.86 14.86 -9.11
CA VAL A 36 -23.39 15.68 -10.21
C VAL A 36 -24.67 15.07 -10.78
N LEU A 37 -24.70 13.75 -10.98
CA LEU A 37 -25.88 13.05 -11.49
C LEU A 37 -27.05 13.11 -10.51
N ASN A 38 -26.78 12.95 -9.21
CA ASN A 38 -27.80 13.06 -8.16
C ASN A 38 -28.45 14.44 -8.12
N ARG A 39 -27.69 15.50 -8.42
CA ARG A 39 -28.22 16.87 -8.49
C ARG A 39 -28.98 17.17 -9.78
N GLY A 40 -28.59 16.55 -10.89
CA GLY A 40 -29.04 16.95 -12.23
C GLY A 40 -30.18 16.14 -12.84
N VAL A 41 -30.36 14.86 -12.45
CA VAL A 41 -31.17 13.91 -13.24
C VAL A 41 -32.36 13.34 -12.45
N GLY A 42 -32.54 13.71 -11.18
CA GLY A 42 -33.63 13.18 -10.33
C GLY A 42 -33.49 11.68 -10.01
N VAL A 43 -32.33 11.08 -10.33
CA VAL A 43 -31.97 9.70 -9.99
C VAL A 43 -31.07 9.75 -8.75
N THR A 44 -31.39 8.95 -7.72
CA THR A 44 -30.53 8.78 -6.55
C THR A 44 -29.58 7.61 -6.77
N LEU A 45 -28.35 7.91 -7.16
CA LEU A 45 -27.24 6.97 -7.24
C LEU A 45 -26.58 6.82 -5.88
N PHE A 46 -26.39 5.58 -5.47
CA PHE A 46 -25.66 5.23 -4.27
C PHE A 46 -24.15 5.37 -4.51
N LEU A 47 -23.47 6.13 -3.64
CA LEU A 47 -22.02 6.17 -3.62
C LEU A 47 -21.49 4.88 -2.97
N MET A 48 -20.73 4.11 -3.74
CA MET A 48 -20.12 2.88 -3.23
C MET A 48 -19.05 3.25 -2.18
N PRO A 49 -19.09 2.68 -0.97
CA PRO A 49 -18.08 2.92 0.06
C PRO A 49 -16.71 2.37 -0.36
N LEU A 50 -15.63 2.94 0.17
CA LEU A 50 -14.26 2.54 -0.11
C LEU A 50 -14.03 1.06 0.21
N ALA A 51 -14.57 0.57 1.33
CA ALA A 51 -14.50 -0.85 1.71
C ALA A 51 -14.98 -1.79 0.60
N ALA A 52 -16.07 -1.41 -0.09
CA ALA A 52 -16.65 -2.19 -1.18
C ALA A 52 -15.87 -2.05 -2.50
N CYS A 53 -14.99 -1.06 -2.60
CA CYS A 53 -14.11 -0.84 -3.74
C CYS A 53 -12.80 -1.64 -3.62
N ILE A 54 -12.50 -2.24 -2.47
CA ILE A 54 -11.29 -3.06 -2.27
C ILE A 54 -11.54 -4.49 -2.79
N ASP A 55 -10.55 -5.06 -3.48
CA ASP A 55 -10.58 -6.46 -3.91
C ASP A 55 -10.36 -7.39 -2.71
N GLN A 56 -11.20 -8.43 -2.57
CA GLN A 56 -11.13 -9.36 -1.43
C GLN A 56 -9.77 -10.04 -1.29
N ASN A 57 -9.04 -10.23 -2.40
CA ASN A 57 -7.74 -10.89 -2.38
C ASN A 57 -6.64 -10.06 -1.68
N ILE A 58 -6.86 -8.75 -1.52
CA ILE A 58 -5.90 -7.86 -0.86
C ILE A 58 -6.37 -7.41 0.52
N VAL A 59 -7.62 -7.69 0.90
CA VAL A 59 -8.20 -7.27 2.18
C VAL A 59 -7.33 -7.68 3.37
N SER A 60 -6.84 -8.91 3.41
CA SER A 60 -5.99 -9.41 4.51
C SER A 60 -4.64 -8.70 4.62
N ARG A 61 -4.18 -8.06 3.53
CA ARG A 61 -2.92 -7.30 3.51
C ARG A 61 -3.14 -5.82 3.85
N VAL A 62 -4.32 -5.31 3.52
CA VAL A 62 -4.70 -3.92 3.74
C VAL A 62 -5.14 -3.70 5.20
N CYS A 63 -5.76 -4.70 5.84
CA CYS A 63 -6.07 -4.64 7.26
C CYS A 63 -4.78 -4.61 8.08
N ALA A 64 -4.61 -3.56 8.89
CA ALA A 64 -3.55 -3.51 9.90
C ALA A 64 -3.68 -4.71 10.85
N HIS A 65 -2.54 -5.21 11.36
CA HIS A 65 -2.47 -6.40 12.21
C HIS A 65 -3.43 -6.38 13.42
N ASP A 66 -3.85 -5.20 13.88
CA ASP A 66 -4.65 -5.00 15.08
C ASP A 66 -6.17 -4.81 14.84
N LYS A 67 -6.65 -4.68 13.60
CA LYS A 67 -8.08 -4.52 13.29
C LYS A 67 -8.53 -5.51 12.22
N SER A 68 -9.61 -6.25 12.48
CA SER A 68 -10.26 -7.06 11.45
C SER A 68 -10.98 -6.18 10.44
N PHE A 69 -11.15 -6.65 9.20
CA PHE A 69 -11.82 -5.89 8.12
C PHE A 69 -13.21 -5.36 8.52
N ALA A 70 -13.94 -6.12 9.35
CA ALA A 70 -15.27 -5.74 9.82
C ALA A 70 -15.25 -4.59 10.83
N GLU A 71 -14.12 -4.35 11.51
CA GLU A 71 -13.94 -3.29 12.50
C GLU A 71 -13.39 -1.99 11.88
N ILE A 72 -12.96 -2.02 10.61
CA ILE A 72 -12.45 -0.85 9.90
C ILE A 72 -13.63 0.00 9.44
N THR A 73 -13.72 1.21 9.97
CA THR A 73 -14.75 2.17 9.59
C THR A 73 -14.48 2.79 8.22
N GLU A 74 -15.50 3.38 7.58
CA GLU A 74 -15.29 4.12 6.34
C GLU A 74 -14.27 5.28 6.51
N ASN A 75 -14.25 5.92 7.68
CA ASN A 75 -13.26 6.97 7.99
C ASN A 75 -11.83 6.40 8.12
N ASP A 76 -11.67 5.21 8.69
CA ASP A 76 -10.38 4.53 8.71
C ASP A 76 -9.90 4.25 7.27
N TRP A 77 -10.81 3.86 6.36
CA TRP A 77 -10.49 3.68 4.94
C TRP A 77 -10.04 4.98 4.28
N TRP A 78 -10.76 6.08 4.53
CA TRP A 78 -10.36 7.41 4.07
C TRP A 78 -8.97 7.79 4.57
N GLY A 79 -8.69 7.60 5.87
CA GLY A 79 -7.38 7.85 6.46
C GLY A 79 -6.27 7.02 5.82
N TYR A 80 -6.49 5.71 5.67
CA TYR A 80 -5.53 4.80 5.04
C TYR A 80 -5.17 5.25 3.62
N PHE A 81 -6.16 5.52 2.77
CA PHE A 81 -5.90 5.88 1.38
C PHE A 81 -5.38 7.32 1.20
N LEU A 82 -5.81 8.27 2.03
CA LEU A 82 -5.31 9.64 1.97
C LEU A 82 -3.91 9.79 2.55
N SER A 83 -3.52 8.98 3.53
CA SER A 83 -2.14 8.95 4.05
C SER A 83 -1.11 8.67 2.95
N ALA A 84 -1.51 7.97 1.89
CA ALA A 84 -0.64 7.74 0.74
C ALA A 84 -0.26 9.03 -0.01
N ARG A 85 -1.06 10.10 0.11
CA ARG A 85 -0.78 11.40 -0.53
C ARG A 85 0.15 12.28 0.30
N GLU A 86 0.36 11.95 1.57
CA GLU A 86 1.36 12.64 2.36
C GLU A 86 2.74 12.31 1.80
N VAL A 87 3.39 13.32 1.23
CA VAL A 87 4.77 13.22 0.76
C VAL A 87 5.65 13.07 2.00
N HIS A 88 5.88 11.83 2.41
CA HIS A 88 7.05 11.53 3.21
C HIS A 88 8.23 11.63 2.25
N GLU A 89 9.08 12.65 2.43
CA GLU A 89 10.46 12.51 1.99
C GLU A 89 10.97 11.20 2.57
N LEU A 90 11.31 10.27 1.68
CA LEU A 90 11.96 9.03 2.07
C LEU A 90 13.25 9.42 2.76
N ASP A 91 13.25 9.38 4.09
CA ASP A 91 14.45 9.50 4.89
C ASP A 91 15.27 8.23 4.67
N LEU A 92 16.08 8.28 3.61
CA LEU A 92 16.95 7.17 3.21
C LEU A 92 17.92 6.78 4.33
N ASP A 93 18.27 7.71 5.22
CA ASP A 93 19.12 7.43 6.38
C ASP A 93 18.35 6.66 7.46
N ALA A 94 17.08 6.99 7.70
CA ALA A 94 16.21 6.20 8.58
C ALA A 94 15.95 4.79 8.01
N VAL A 95 15.71 4.68 6.69
CA VAL A 95 15.55 3.39 6.01
C VAL A 95 16.83 2.56 6.11
N ALA A 96 18.00 3.16 5.85
CA ALA A 96 19.28 2.48 5.98
C ALA A 96 19.54 2.03 7.42
N LYS A 97 19.16 2.83 8.42
CA LYS A 97 19.31 2.49 9.84
C LYS A 97 18.41 1.33 10.28
N GLU A 98 17.15 1.34 9.86
CA GLU A 98 16.20 0.25 10.13
C GLU A 98 16.63 -1.05 9.44
N ILE A 99 17.08 -0.98 8.18
CA ILE A 99 17.62 -2.16 7.48
C ILE A 99 18.92 -2.64 8.15
N ALA A 100 19.80 -1.74 8.57
CA ALA A 100 21.03 -2.10 9.30
C ALA A 100 20.75 -2.74 10.67
N SER A 101 19.56 -2.53 11.23
CA SER A 101 19.14 -3.15 12.48
C SER A 101 18.71 -4.62 12.32
N LEU A 102 18.42 -5.06 11.08
CA LEU A 102 18.09 -6.44 10.78
C LEU A 102 19.30 -7.34 11.04
N LYS A 103 19.17 -8.20 12.05
CA LYS A 103 20.21 -9.16 12.42
C LYS A 103 19.81 -10.56 12.01
N THR A 104 20.77 -11.31 11.49
CA THR A 104 20.61 -12.74 11.22
C THR A 104 20.31 -13.46 12.54
N GLY A 105 19.13 -14.07 12.64
CA GLY A 105 18.72 -14.80 13.83
C GLY A 105 19.69 -15.94 14.15
N THR A 106 20.53 -15.80 15.17
CA THR A 106 21.53 -16.82 15.57
C THR A 106 20.92 -18.07 16.20
N LYS A 107 19.62 -18.01 16.53
CA LYS A 107 18.85 -19.12 17.12
C LYS A 107 18.49 -20.22 16.11
N ILE A 108 18.54 -19.94 14.81
CA ILE A 108 18.26 -20.93 13.77
C ILE A 108 19.57 -21.64 13.41
N ARG A 109 19.62 -22.96 13.61
CA ARG A 109 20.81 -23.78 13.35
C ARG A 109 21.17 -23.83 11.86
N ASP A 110 20.15 -23.93 11.01
CA ASP A 110 20.32 -24.06 9.56
C ASP A 110 20.67 -22.71 8.90
N ALA A 111 21.68 -22.71 8.03
CA ALA A 111 22.16 -21.49 7.37
C ALA A 111 21.19 -20.98 6.31
N GLU A 112 20.56 -21.89 5.56
CA GLU A 112 19.65 -21.55 4.48
C GLU A 112 18.35 -20.95 5.03
N SER A 113 17.82 -21.53 6.10
CA SER A 113 16.68 -21.02 6.86
C SER A 113 16.95 -19.67 7.52
N ARG A 114 18.20 -19.42 7.96
CA ARG A 114 18.62 -18.11 8.50
C ARG A 114 18.57 -17.02 7.44
N VAL A 115 19.09 -17.31 6.24
CA VAL A 115 19.10 -16.37 5.11
C VAL A 115 17.68 -16.18 4.57
N GLY A 116 16.89 -17.24 4.46
CA GLY A 116 15.50 -17.16 4.02
C GLY A 116 14.64 -16.30 4.93
N ARG A 117 14.81 -16.43 6.26
CA ARG A 117 14.12 -15.58 7.23
C ARG A 117 14.60 -14.13 7.19
N LEU A 118 15.90 -13.88 7.06
CA LEU A 118 16.44 -12.54 6.92
C LEU A 118 15.91 -11.84 5.66
N LEU A 119 15.78 -12.57 4.55
CA LEU A 119 15.18 -12.04 3.31
C LEU A 119 13.70 -11.72 3.48
N ALA A 120 12.93 -12.58 4.15
CA ALA A 120 11.53 -12.31 4.45
C ALA A 120 11.37 -11.04 5.32
N ASP A 121 12.13 -10.94 6.41
CA ASP A 121 12.13 -9.78 7.31
C ASP A 121 12.55 -8.49 6.56
N PHE A 122 13.49 -8.59 5.60
CA PHE A 122 13.91 -7.48 4.75
C PHE A 122 12.83 -7.01 3.78
N TYR A 123 12.16 -7.93 3.07
CA TYR A 123 11.07 -7.58 2.16
C TYR A 123 9.87 -6.98 2.90
N GLU A 124 9.54 -7.52 4.08
CA GLU A 124 8.48 -6.96 4.94
C GLU A 124 8.82 -5.53 5.38
N LYS A 125 10.08 -5.26 5.76
CA LYS A 125 10.53 -3.92 6.13
C LYS A 125 10.52 -2.93 4.96
N LEU A 126 10.92 -3.36 3.76
CA LEU A 126 10.83 -2.53 2.55
C LEU A 126 9.38 -2.18 2.19
N GLU A 127 8.44 -3.10 2.40
CA GLU A 127 7.01 -2.88 2.20
C GLU A 127 6.43 -1.92 3.25
N GLN A 128 6.83 -2.04 4.51
CA GLN A 128 6.43 -1.14 5.62
C GLN A 128 6.97 0.29 5.45
N LEU A 129 8.21 0.43 5.00
CA LEU A 129 8.89 1.72 4.84
C LEU A 129 8.54 2.42 3.51
N ASP A 130 7.60 1.87 2.74
CA ASP A 130 7.19 2.38 1.42
C ASP A 130 8.38 2.60 0.46
N VAL A 131 9.40 1.75 0.58
CA VAL A 131 10.61 1.79 -0.23
C VAL A 131 10.40 1.03 -1.55
N ALA A 132 9.18 0.53 -1.80
CA ALA A 132 8.81 -0.17 -3.03
C ALA A 132 9.13 0.64 -4.30
N HIS A 133 9.19 1.97 -4.19
CA HIS A 133 9.59 2.89 -5.27
C HIS A 133 11.09 2.83 -5.62
N LEU A 134 11.97 2.31 -4.76
CA LEU A 134 13.39 2.10 -5.10
C LEU A 134 13.59 1.07 -6.23
N SER A 135 12.55 0.31 -6.58
CA SER A 135 12.55 -0.58 -7.73
C SER A 135 12.88 0.17 -9.05
N GLU A 136 12.55 1.46 -9.15
CA GLU A 136 12.91 2.26 -10.33
C GLU A 136 14.43 2.57 -10.42
N GLN A 137 15.18 2.52 -9.31
CA GLN A 137 16.66 2.56 -9.33
C GLN A 137 17.31 1.17 -9.51
N GLY A 138 16.48 0.14 -9.66
CA GLY A 138 16.87 -1.20 -10.05
C GLY A 138 17.46 -2.07 -8.93
N PRO A 139 17.55 -3.39 -9.17
CA PRO A 139 18.01 -4.39 -8.20
C PRO A 139 19.42 -4.14 -7.64
N LYS A 140 20.22 -3.27 -8.27
CA LYS A 140 21.58 -2.95 -7.84
C LYS A 140 21.63 -2.17 -6.52
N GLN A 141 20.66 -1.30 -6.26
CA GLN A 141 20.66 -0.49 -5.03
C GLN A 141 20.21 -1.34 -3.83
N SER A 142 19.16 -2.15 -4.02
CA SER A 142 18.67 -3.10 -3.01
C SER A 142 19.74 -4.15 -2.66
N VAL A 143 20.45 -4.68 -3.66
CA VAL A 143 21.57 -5.62 -3.45
C VAL A 143 22.75 -4.94 -2.74
N LYS A 144 23.08 -3.69 -3.05
CA LYS A 144 24.13 -2.94 -2.33
C LYS A 144 23.80 -2.76 -0.86
N ILE A 145 22.54 -2.43 -0.54
CA ILE A 145 22.08 -2.27 0.84
C ILE A 145 22.15 -3.61 1.56
N LEU A 146 21.64 -4.69 0.95
CA LEU A 146 21.69 -6.05 1.50
C LEU A 146 23.14 -6.53 1.73
N MET A 147 24.05 -6.26 0.79
CA MET A 147 25.47 -6.58 0.90
C MET A 147 26.17 -5.78 2.02
N ALA A 148 25.72 -4.55 2.30
CA ALA A 148 26.23 -3.78 3.43
C ALA A 148 25.80 -4.36 4.77
N THR A 149 24.62 -4.98 4.84
CA THR A 149 24.07 -5.62 6.06
C THR A 149 24.70 -6.99 6.34
N ILE A 150 25.12 -7.73 5.30
CA ILE A 150 25.67 -9.10 5.43
C ILE A 150 27.18 -9.10 5.78
N ARG A 151 27.83 -7.94 5.90
CA ARG A 151 29.25 -7.91 6.31
C ARG A 151 29.41 -8.63 7.66
N PRO A 152 30.27 -9.67 7.75
CA PRO A 152 30.52 -10.32 9.01
C PRO A 152 31.23 -9.34 9.93
N VAL A 153 30.85 -9.35 11.21
CA VAL A 153 31.67 -8.82 12.30
C VAL A 153 32.89 -9.73 12.45
#